data_AF-A0A842N8P0-F1
#
_entry.id   AF-A0A842N8P0-F1
#
_cell.length_a   1.000
_cell.length_b   1.000
_cell.length_c   1.000
_cell.angle_alpha   90.00
_cell.angle_beta   90.00
_cell.angle_gamma   90.00
#
_symmetry.space_group_name_H-M   'P 1'
#
loop_
_entity.id
_entity.type
_entity.pdbx_description
1 polymer ?
#
loop_
_entity_poly.entity_id
_entity_poly.type
_entity_poly.pdbx_seq_one_letter_code
_entity_poly.pdbx_strand_id
1 'polypeptide(L)'
;MSFFKNILMNLPEVVKPAQKRLSFKEKLKWTGIVLGLFFILGMIPLFGLGENALQQFEYLSLILGAEFGSLISLGIGPIVTASIVLQLLNGSGIIKFDLTSADGKRTFQGIQKLLAIFFIIFEAGIYVFMGGLAPANAFLGTSTYFSLQLILIFQLILGGLMIMFMDEVISKWGFGSGISLFIAAGVSKSIFIRAFSPLASPTNPNIATGAIPALFQSLAIGDKITAG
;
A
#
# COMPACT_ATOMS: atom_id res chain seq x y z
N MET A 1 -4.13 29.03 -17.71
CA MET A 1 -2.97 28.75 -16.81
C MET A 1 -3.22 29.02 -15.32
N SER A 2 -4.29 29.71 -14.90
CA SER A 2 -4.56 30.02 -13.47
C SER A 2 -5.26 28.90 -12.68
N PHE A 3 -6.22 28.18 -13.29
CA PHE A 3 -7.00 27.14 -12.59
C PHE A 3 -6.16 25.93 -12.15
N PHE A 4 -5.33 25.39 -13.05
CA PHE A 4 -4.40 24.30 -12.73
C PHE A 4 -3.38 24.68 -11.66
N LYS A 5 -2.84 25.92 -11.71
CA LYS A 5 -1.94 26.43 -10.68
C LYS A 5 -2.64 26.59 -9.32
N ASN A 6 -3.89 27.04 -9.29
CA ASN A 6 -4.67 27.15 -8.05
C ASN A 6 -4.97 25.78 -7.43
N ILE A 7 -5.30 24.77 -8.24
CA ILE A 7 -5.48 23.40 -7.74
C ILE A 7 -4.14 22.87 -7.19
N LEU A 8 -3.04 23.02 -7.95
CA LEU A 8 -1.71 22.58 -7.54
C LEU A 8 -1.23 23.26 -6.24
N MET A 9 -1.58 24.53 -6.02
CA MET A 9 -1.21 25.29 -4.82
C MET A 9 -2.07 24.96 -3.59
N ASN A 10 -3.30 24.46 -3.79
CA ASN A 10 -4.24 24.14 -2.70
C ASN A 10 -4.28 22.66 -2.32
N LEU A 11 -3.44 21.81 -2.92
CA LEU A 11 -3.33 20.41 -2.52
C LEU A 11 -2.71 20.33 -1.11
N PRO A 12 -3.30 19.57 -0.17
CA PRO A 12 -2.82 19.48 1.21
C PRO A 12 -1.44 18.83 1.25
N GLU A 13 -0.36 19.59 1.42
CA GLU A 13 1.03 19.09 1.34
C GLU A 13 1.68 19.04 2.74
N VAL A 14 2.44 17.97 3.02
CA VAL A 14 3.24 17.91 4.26
C VAL A 14 4.36 18.95 4.21
N VAL A 15 4.46 19.81 5.23
CA VAL A 15 5.50 20.87 5.25
C VAL A 15 6.89 20.23 5.35
N LYS A 16 7.82 20.70 4.51
CA LYS A 16 9.22 20.28 4.56
C LYS A 16 9.88 20.80 5.84
N PRO A 17 10.85 20.07 6.43
CA PRO A 17 11.53 20.55 7.63
C PRO A 17 12.24 21.88 7.37
N ALA A 18 12.16 22.81 8.34
CA ALA A 18 12.88 24.08 8.26
C ALA A 18 14.40 23.92 8.29
N GLN A 19 14.88 22.79 8.83
CA GLN A 19 16.30 22.47 8.94
C GLN A 19 16.83 21.81 7.67
N LYS A 20 17.99 22.26 7.19
CA LYS A 20 18.65 21.72 5.98
C LYS A 20 19.08 20.25 6.12
N ARG A 21 19.30 19.78 7.35
CA ARG A 21 19.62 18.38 7.69
C ARG A 21 18.93 18.01 9.00
N LEU A 22 18.04 17.02 8.94
CA LEU A 22 17.43 16.42 10.13
C LEU A 22 18.42 15.52 10.86
N SER A 23 18.28 15.44 12.19
CA SER A 23 19.06 14.50 12.99
C SER A 23 18.66 13.05 12.71
N PHE A 24 19.59 12.11 12.89
CA PHE A 24 19.32 10.68 12.69
C PHE A 24 18.17 10.18 13.57
N LYS A 25 18.12 10.63 14.83
CA LYS A 25 17.08 10.25 15.79
C LYS A 25 15.69 10.70 15.35
N GLU A 26 15.56 11.89 14.79
CA GLU A 26 14.28 12.39 14.26
C GLU A 26 13.82 11.57 13.07
N LYS A 27 14.72 11.29 12.12
CA LYS A 27 14.40 10.45 10.95
C LYS A 27 13.96 9.06 11.36
N LEU A 28 14.64 8.45 12.33
CA LEU A 28 14.29 7.13 12.85
C LEU A 28 12.95 7.13 13.56
N LYS A 29 12.67 8.16 14.37
CA LYS A 29 11.38 8.32 15.06
C LYS A 29 10.22 8.38 14.06
N TRP A 30 10.31 9.25 13.05
CA TRP A 30 9.25 9.38 12.04
C TRP A 30 9.09 8.11 11.21
N THR A 31 10.20 7.48 10.81
CA THR A 31 10.18 6.21 10.08
C THR A 31 9.49 5.11 10.89
N GLY A 32 9.82 4.98 12.18
CA GLY A 32 9.21 3.99 13.06
C GLY A 32 7.71 4.23 13.30
N ILE A 33 7.29 5.48 13.50
CA ILE A 33 5.86 5.83 13.68
C ILE A 33 5.05 5.46 12.43
N VAL A 34 5.55 5.84 11.25
CA VAL A 34 4.87 5.55 9.98
C VAL A 34 4.82 4.05 9.71
N LEU A 35 5.89 3.29 9.98
CA LEU A 35 5.86 1.83 9.88
C LEU A 35 4.83 1.20 10.82
N GLY A 36 4.76 1.67 12.07
CA GLY A 36 3.76 1.19 13.02
C GLY A 36 2.33 1.41 12.52
N LEU A 37 2.04 2.63 12.03
CA LEU A 37 0.74 2.96 11.43
C LEU A 37 0.45 2.09 10.19
N PHE A 38 1.45 1.87 9.33
CA PHE A 38 1.31 1.03 8.14
C PHE A 38 0.85 -0.38 8.48
N PHE A 39 1.48 -1.01 9.48
CA PHE A 39 1.08 -2.35 9.92
C PHE A 39 -0.30 -2.37 10.58
N ILE A 40 -0.64 -1.35 11.38
CA ILE A 40 -1.97 -1.24 11.99
C ILE A 40 -3.05 -1.13 10.92
N LEU A 41 -2.86 -0.27 9.91
CA LEU A 41 -3.83 -0.11 8.81
C LEU A 41 -3.98 -1.41 8.01
N GLY A 42 -2.90 -2.18 7.84
CA GLY A 42 -2.95 -3.51 7.23
C GLY A 42 -3.68 -4.59 8.03
N MET A 43 -3.93 -4.36 9.32
CA MET A 43 -4.69 -5.27 10.17
C MET A 43 -6.18 -4.91 10.26
N ILE A 44 -6.59 -3.72 9.83
CA ILE A 44 -7.98 -3.28 9.90
C ILE A 44 -8.72 -3.80 8.65
N PRO A 45 -9.63 -4.78 8.78
CA PRO A 45 -10.40 -5.29 7.65
C PRO A 45 -11.42 -4.25 7.17
N LEU A 46 -11.76 -4.31 5.89
CA LEU A 46 -12.78 -3.44 5.30
C LEU A 46 -14.17 -3.81 5.80
N PHE A 47 -14.94 -2.80 6.22
CA PHE A 47 -16.33 -3.01 6.60
C PHE A 47 -17.19 -3.30 5.37
N GLY A 48 -18.00 -4.36 5.46
CA GLY A 48 -18.93 -4.75 4.40
C GLY A 48 -18.29 -5.61 3.29
N LEU A 49 -17.04 -6.03 3.45
CA LEU A 49 -16.38 -6.95 2.54
C LEU A 49 -16.94 -8.37 2.71
N GLY A 50 -17.28 -9.02 1.60
CA GLY A 50 -17.66 -10.43 1.55
C GLY A 50 -16.62 -11.24 0.81
N GLU A 51 -16.81 -11.40 -0.51
CA GLU A 51 -15.84 -12.11 -1.34
C GLU A 51 -14.63 -11.23 -1.66
N ASN A 52 -13.45 -11.75 -1.34
CA ASN A 52 -12.16 -11.13 -1.63
C ASN A 52 -11.41 -11.95 -2.69
N ALA A 53 -11.82 -11.79 -3.95
CA ALA A 53 -11.19 -12.47 -5.07
C ALA A 53 -9.72 -12.04 -5.27
N LEU A 54 -9.32 -10.87 -4.76
CA LEU A 54 -7.95 -10.39 -4.86
C LEU A 54 -6.96 -11.13 -3.94
N GLN A 55 -7.45 -11.84 -2.92
CA GLN A 55 -6.59 -12.57 -1.99
C GLN A 55 -5.71 -13.64 -2.68
N GLN A 56 -6.14 -14.14 -3.84
CA GLN A 56 -5.35 -15.09 -4.64
C GLN A 56 -4.05 -14.49 -5.21
N PHE A 57 -3.94 -13.17 -5.28
CA PHE A 57 -2.77 -12.46 -5.82
C PHE A 57 -1.74 -12.10 -4.73
N GLU A 58 -1.33 -13.08 -3.93
CA GLU A 58 -0.41 -12.88 -2.78
C GLU A 58 0.95 -12.29 -3.20
N TYR A 59 1.48 -12.67 -4.36
CA TYR A 59 2.73 -12.08 -4.86
C TYR A 59 2.59 -10.61 -5.23
N LEU A 60 1.43 -10.21 -5.78
CA LEU A 60 1.15 -8.83 -6.13
C LEU A 60 0.99 -7.98 -4.87
N SER A 61 0.29 -8.51 -3.85
CA SER A 61 0.10 -7.79 -2.58
C SER A 61 1.45 -7.51 -1.89
N LEU A 62 2.38 -8.46 -1.94
CA LEU A 62 3.73 -8.30 -1.39
C LEU A 62 4.54 -7.20 -2.10
N ILE A 63 4.51 -7.15 -3.43
CA ILE A 63 5.24 -6.12 -4.21
C ILE A 63 4.61 -4.74 -4.02
N LEU A 64 3.28 -4.67 -3.94
CA LEU A 64 2.56 -3.41 -3.75
C LEU A 64 2.54 -2.92 -2.30
N GLY A 65 3.07 -3.70 -1.35
CA GLY A 65 2.91 -3.41 0.08
C GLY A 65 1.43 -3.27 0.46
N ALA A 66 0.57 -4.06 -0.18
CA ALA A 66 -0.87 -4.06 0.01
C ALA A 66 -1.29 -5.29 0.83
N GLU A 67 -2.40 -5.17 1.53
CA GLU A 67 -3.06 -6.28 2.21
C GLU A 67 -4.51 -6.31 1.72
N PHE A 68 -4.78 -7.11 0.69
CA PHE A 68 -6.09 -7.17 0.06
C PHE A 68 -7.17 -7.60 1.05
N GLY A 69 -8.18 -6.76 1.23
CA GLY A 69 -9.24 -6.91 2.22
C GLY A 69 -9.09 -6.02 3.46
N SER A 70 -8.00 -5.24 3.55
CA SER A 70 -7.77 -4.23 4.59
C SER A 70 -7.90 -2.80 4.07
N LEU A 71 -7.76 -1.80 4.94
CA LEU A 71 -7.70 -0.39 4.54
C LEU A 71 -6.55 -0.09 3.55
N ILE A 72 -5.46 -0.85 3.56
CA ILE A 72 -4.32 -0.65 2.64
C ILE A 72 -4.41 -1.57 1.41
N SER A 73 -5.60 -2.00 1.00
CA SER A 73 -5.77 -2.87 -0.17
C SER A 73 -5.23 -2.27 -1.47
N LEU A 74 -5.17 -0.94 -1.60
CA LEU A 74 -4.54 -0.27 -2.76
C LEU A 74 -3.01 -0.26 -2.65
N GLY A 75 -2.47 -0.36 -1.43
CA GLY A 75 -1.04 -0.26 -1.13
C GLY A 75 -0.39 0.99 -1.72
N ILE A 76 0.81 0.82 -2.27
CA ILE A 76 1.56 1.87 -2.96
C ILE A 76 1.19 2.02 -4.44
N GLY A 77 0.34 1.13 -4.96
CA GLY A 77 0.03 0.98 -6.39
C GLY A 77 -0.26 2.30 -7.09
N PRO A 78 -1.26 3.07 -6.64
CA PRO A 78 -1.60 4.36 -7.25
C PRO A 78 -0.45 5.38 -7.31
N ILE A 79 0.40 5.39 -6.28
CA ILE A 79 1.53 6.34 -6.17
C ILE A 79 2.63 5.94 -7.15
N VAL A 80 2.96 4.65 -7.21
CA VAL A 80 3.96 4.12 -8.14
C VAL A 80 3.50 4.26 -9.59
N THR A 81 2.24 3.93 -9.88
CA THR A 81 1.64 4.08 -11.22
C THR A 81 1.70 5.53 -11.68
N ALA A 82 1.27 6.49 -10.85
CA ALA A 82 1.37 7.91 -11.18
C ALA A 82 2.81 8.36 -11.47
N SER A 83 3.76 7.87 -10.67
CA SER A 83 5.19 8.18 -10.81
C SER A 83 5.76 7.64 -12.11
N ILE A 84 5.48 6.36 -12.43
CA ILE A 84 5.95 5.70 -13.65
C ILE A 84 5.35 6.39 -14.89
N VAL A 85 4.05 6.67 -14.89
CA VAL A 85 3.39 7.37 -16.01
C VAL A 85 4.05 8.72 -16.28
N LEU A 86 4.28 9.54 -15.25
CA LEU A 86 4.95 10.83 -15.44
C LEU A 86 6.42 10.72 -15.86
N GLN A 87 7.15 9.74 -15.31
CA GLN A 87 8.52 9.49 -15.69
C GLN A 87 8.62 9.05 -17.15
N LEU A 88 7.69 8.22 -17.64
CA LEU A 88 7.61 7.82 -19.04
C LEU A 88 7.22 8.98 -19.96
N LEU A 89 6.28 9.84 -19.56
CA LEU A 89 5.91 11.05 -20.31
C LEU A 89 7.06 12.06 -20.42
N ASN A 90 7.88 12.17 -19.35
CA ASN A 90 9.07 13.00 -19.36
C ASN A 90 10.21 12.39 -20.19
N GLY A 91 10.43 11.08 -20.04
CA GLY A 91 11.48 10.35 -20.77
C GLY A 91 11.22 10.24 -22.28
N SER A 92 9.96 10.11 -22.69
CA SER A 92 9.53 10.14 -24.10
C SER A 92 9.55 11.54 -24.72
N GLY A 93 9.74 12.59 -23.91
CA GLY A 93 9.80 13.98 -24.37
C GLY A 93 8.44 14.59 -24.72
N ILE A 94 7.33 13.90 -24.48
CA ILE A 94 5.96 14.40 -24.71
C ILE A 94 5.66 15.57 -23.77
N ILE A 95 6.03 15.45 -22.49
CA ILE A 95 5.90 16.52 -21.49
C ILE A 95 7.26 16.73 -20.82
N LYS A 96 7.92 17.85 -21.11
CA LYS A 96 9.24 18.16 -20.54
C LYS A 96 9.09 18.86 -19.20
N PHE A 97 9.39 18.13 -18.13
CA PHE A 97 9.53 18.70 -16.79
C PHE A 97 10.99 19.06 -16.53
N ASP A 98 11.22 20.29 -16.09
CA ASP A 98 12.54 20.69 -15.61
C ASP A 98 12.77 20.11 -14.20
N LEU A 99 13.47 18.98 -14.14
CA LEU A 99 13.82 18.33 -12.87
C LEU A 99 15.08 18.94 -12.22
N THR A 100 15.64 20.01 -12.78
CA THR A 100 16.84 20.68 -12.25
C THR A 100 16.50 21.88 -11.40
N SER A 101 15.51 22.69 -11.81
CA SER A 101 15.03 23.83 -11.03
C SER A 101 14.14 23.42 -9.85
N ALA A 102 14.12 24.26 -8.81
CA ALA A 102 13.27 24.05 -7.64
C ALA A 102 11.77 24.10 -8.01
N ASP A 103 11.39 25.02 -8.91
CA ASP A 103 10.01 25.20 -9.35
C ASP A 103 9.53 24.06 -10.24
N GLY A 104 10.38 23.53 -11.12
CA GLY A 104 10.05 22.38 -11.95
C GLY A 104 9.90 21.10 -11.13
N LYS A 105 10.77 20.86 -10.14
CA LYS A 105 10.59 19.77 -9.15
C LYS A 105 9.27 19.89 -8.39
N ARG A 106 8.90 21.10 -7.96
CA ARG A 106 7.63 21.34 -7.27
C ARG A 106 6.43 21.04 -8.16
N THR A 107 6.49 21.45 -9.43
CA THR A 107 5.44 21.18 -10.42
C THR A 107 5.29 19.68 -10.68
N PHE A 108 6.40 18.97 -10.85
CA PHE A 108 6.40 17.51 -11.03
C PHE A 108 5.77 16.80 -9.82
N GLN A 109 6.18 17.17 -8.59
CA GLN A 109 5.61 16.61 -7.36
C GLN A 109 4.11 16.88 -7.24
N GLY A 110 3.67 18.10 -7.56
CA GLY A 110 2.25 18.46 -7.52
C GLY A 110 1.41 17.66 -8.52
N ILE A 111 1.92 17.45 -9.75
CA ILE A 111 1.21 16.66 -10.77
C ILE A 111 1.21 15.18 -10.42
N GLN A 112 2.34 14.65 -9.92
CA GLN A 112 2.45 13.27 -9.45
C GLN A 112 1.42 12.97 -8.38
N LYS A 113 1.26 13.90 -7.44
CA LYS A 113 0.25 13.81 -6.38
C LYS A 113 -1.16 13.84 -6.94
N LEU A 114 -1.46 14.77 -7.83
CA LEU A 114 -2.79 14.87 -8.45
C LEU A 114 -3.15 13.58 -9.19
N LEU A 115 -2.20 13.03 -9.96
CA LEU A 115 -2.38 11.75 -10.64
C LEU A 115 -2.52 10.58 -9.65
N ALA A 116 -1.76 10.58 -8.56
CA ALA A 116 -1.89 9.55 -7.54
C ALA A 116 -3.27 9.59 -6.86
N ILE A 117 -3.84 10.78 -6.58
CA ILE A 117 -5.21 10.92 -6.08
C ILE A 117 -6.21 10.38 -7.10
N PHE A 118 -6.02 10.71 -8.38
CA PHE A 118 -6.85 10.17 -9.45
C PHE A 118 -6.82 8.64 -9.49
N PHE A 119 -5.62 8.03 -9.46
CA PHE A 119 -5.48 6.58 -9.45
C PHE A 119 -6.05 5.94 -8.18
N ILE A 120 -5.97 6.58 -7.01
CA ILE A 120 -6.62 6.07 -5.79
C ILE A 120 -8.13 5.94 -6.00
N ILE A 121 -8.77 6.99 -6.51
CA ILE A 121 -10.22 6.99 -6.73
C ILE A 121 -10.59 5.99 -7.83
N PHE A 122 -9.81 5.96 -8.91
CA PHE A 122 -10.03 5.10 -10.05
C PHE A 122 -9.86 3.61 -9.72
N GLU A 123 -8.75 3.24 -9.08
CA GLU A 123 -8.47 1.86 -8.67
C GLU A 123 -9.45 1.39 -7.58
N ALA A 124 -9.81 2.24 -6.61
CA ALA A 124 -10.83 1.90 -5.62
C ALA A 124 -12.17 1.56 -6.27
N GLY A 125 -12.61 2.36 -7.26
CA GLY A 125 -13.81 2.08 -8.03
C GLY A 125 -13.71 0.77 -8.81
N ILE A 126 -12.60 0.55 -9.51
CA ILE A 126 -12.36 -0.68 -10.29
C ILE A 126 -12.37 -1.92 -9.39
N TYR A 127 -11.65 -1.91 -8.27
CA TYR A 127 -11.56 -3.07 -7.39
C TYR A 127 -12.91 -3.48 -6.83
N VAL A 128 -13.80 -2.53 -6.54
CA VAL A 128 -15.13 -2.83 -6.01
C VAL A 128 -16.15 -3.15 -7.11
N PHE A 129 -16.19 -2.38 -8.20
CA PHE A 129 -17.17 -2.58 -9.26
C PHE A 129 -16.87 -3.81 -10.15
N MET A 130 -15.61 -4.16 -10.34
CA MET A 130 -15.23 -5.39 -11.07
C MET A 130 -15.32 -6.65 -10.19
N GLY A 131 -15.72 -6.52 -8.92
CA GLY A 131 -15.93 -7.64 -8.01
C GLY A 131 -14.65 -8.21 -7.37
N GLY A 132 -13.51 -7.50 -7.45
CA GLY A 132 -12.29 -7.90 -6.74
C GLY A 132 -12.43 -7.82 -5.21
N LEU A 133 -13.06 -6.75 -4.74
CA LEU A 133 -13.42 -6.49 -3.33
C LEU A 133 -14.93 -6.21 -3.26
N ALA A 134 -15.72 -7.28 -3.28
CA ALA A 134 -17.17 -7.18 -3.36
C ALA A 134 -17.84 -7.32 -1.98
N PRO A 135 -19.01 -6.67 -1.76
CA PRO A 135 -19.85 -7.01 -0.62
C PRO A 135 -20.33 -8.46 -0.67
N ALA A 136 -20.82 -8.97 0.47
CA ALA A 136 -21.28 -10.36 0.54
C ALA A 136 -22.42 -10.65 -0.46
N ASN A 137 -22.33 -11.82 -1.10
CA ASN A 137 -23.29 -12.29 -2.10
C ASN A 137 -24.73 -12.38 -1.58
N ALA A 138 -24.91 -12.48 -0.26
CA ALA A 138 -26.21 -12.43 0.40
C ALA A 138 -27.00 -11.13 0.14
N PHE A 139 -26.32 -10.05 -0.22
CA PHE A 139 -26.95 -8.76 -0.51
C PHE A 139 -27.16 -8.51 -2.01
N LEU A 140 -26.71 -9.41 -2.90
CA LEU A 140 -26.84 -9.24 -4.34
C LEU A 140 -28.30 -9.04 -4.75
N GLY A 141 -28.56 -8.01 -5.57
CA GLY A 141 -29.91 -7.65 -6.02
C GLY A 141 -30.69 -6.76 -5.03
N THR A 142 -30.14 -6.45 -3.86
CA THR A 142 -30.74 -5.49 -2.92
C THR A 142 -30.18 -4.07 -3.12
N SER A 143 -30.96 -3.04 -2.77
CA SER A 143 -30.50 -1.64 -2.74
C SER A 143 -29.33 -1.42 -1.76
N THR A 144 -29.21 -2.30 -0.75
CA THR A 144 -28.13 -2.29 0.24
C THR A 144 -26.78 -2.63 -0.37
N TYR A 145 -26.74 -3.46 -1.42
CA TYR A 145 -25.48 -3.85 -2.08
C TYR A 145 -24.72 -2.65 -2.64
N PHE A 146 -25.42 -1.79 -3.38
CA PHE A 146 -24.82 -0.58 -3.95
C PHE A 146 -24.32 0.38 -2.86
N SER A 147 -25.07 0.49 -1.76
CA SER A 147 -24.67 1.31 -0.61
C SER A 147 -23.37 0.79 0.03
N LEU A 148 -23.24 -0.53 0.18
CA LEU A 148 -22.03 -1.18 0.70
C LEU A 148 -20.84 -1.01 -0.26
N GLN A 149 -21.06 -1.10 -1.57
CA GLN A 149 -20.01 -0.84 -2.57
C GLN A 149 -19.46 0.59 -2.42
N LEU A 150 -20.33 1.59 -2.27
CA LEU A 150 -19.88 2.97 -2.06
C LEU A 150 -19.11 3.15 -0.75
N ILE A 151 -19.53 2.47 0.32
CA ILE A 151 -18.82 2.48 1.61
C ILE A 151 -17.44 1.82 1.48
N LEU A 152 -17.32 0.71 0.73
CA LEU A 152 -16.04 0.07 0.45
C LEU A 152 -15.11 1.00 -0.35
N ILE A 153 -15.63 1.61 -1.43
CA ILE A 153 -14.86 2.57 -2.24
C ILE A 153 -14.36 3.73 -1.37
N PHE A 154 -15.21 4.27 -0.50
CA PHE A 154 -14.83 5.35 0.41
C PHE A 154 -13.70 4.93 1.37
N GLN A 155 -13.79 3.74 1.98
CA GLN A 155 -12.74 3.21 2.85
C GLN A 155 -11.41 3.01 2.11
N LEU A 156 -11.47 2.49 0.88
CA LEU A 156 -10.29 2.29 0.02
C LEU A 156 -9.64 3.63 -0.37
N ILE A 157 -10.44 4.64 -0.71
CA ILE A 157 -9.93 5.99 -0.99
C ILE A 157 -9.24 6.56 0.25
N LEU A 158 -9.87 6.43 1.42
CA LEU A 158 -9.32 6.92 2.68
C LEU A 158 -7.99 6.23 3.02
N GLY A 159 -7.92 4.91 2.88
CA GLY A 159 -6.69 4.16 3.07
C GLY A 159 -5.58 4.51 2.05
N GLY A 160 -5.93 4.66 0.78
CA GLY A 160 -5.00 5.10 -0.26
C GLY A 160 -4.45 6.51 -0.01
N LEU A 161 -5.30 7.44 0.44
CA LEU A 161 -4.88 8.79 0.83
C LEU A 161 -3.98 8.76 2.06
N MET A 162 -4.26 7.90 3.05
CA MET A 162 -3.38 7.72 4.21
C MET A 162 -1.98 7.25 3.78
N ILE A 163 -1.88 6.24 2.92
CA ILE A 163 -0.60 5.76 2.40
C ILE A 163 0.15 6.85 1.64
N MET A 164 -0.55 7.63 0.81
CA MET A 164 0.05 8.77 0.11
C MET A 164 0.64 9.80 1.08
N PHE A 165 -0.10 10.20 2.12
CA PHE A 165 0.41 11.15 3.10
C PHE A 165 1.56 10.57 3.92
N MET A 166 1.51 9.28 4.25
CA MET A 166 2.60 8.60 4.94
C MET A 166 3.87 8.56 4.09
N ASP A 167 3.76 8.34 2.78
CA ASP A 167 4.89 8.44 1.86
C ASP A 167 5.49 9.85 1.83
N GLU A 168 4.66 10.89 1.84
CA GLU A 168 5.14 12.28 1.94
C GLU A 168 5.86 12.56 3.26
N VAL A 169 5.35 12.06 4.37
CA VAL A 169 5.99 12.19 5.68
C VAL A 169 7.37 11.54 5.65
N ILE A 170 7.50 10.32 5.13
CA ILE A 170 8.80 9.65 5.04
C ILE A 170 9.74 10.38 4.08
N SER A 171 9.25 10.76 2.91
CA SER A 171 10.06 11.43 1.89
C SER A 171 10.62 12.78 2.36
N LYS A 172 9.96 13.44 3.31
CA LYS A 172 10.37 14.74 3.86
C LYS A 172 11.08 14.64 5.22
N TRP A 173 10.63 13.74 6.09
CA TRP A 173 11.06 13.64 7.49
C TRP A 173 11.79 12.35 7.85
N GLY A 174 11.67 11.30 7.04
CA GLY A 174 12.21 9.96 7.31
C GLY A 174 13.47 9.61 6.52
N PHE A 175 13.69 8.30 6.38
CA PHE A 175 14.76 7.74 5.55
C PHE A 175 14.24 7.31 4.18
N GLY A 176 14.85 7.83 3.12
CA GLY A 176 14.55 7.41 1.75
C GLY A 176 13.15 7.82 1.29
N SER A 177 12.50 6.95 0.53
CA SER A 177 11.12 7.09 0.05
C SER A 177 10.20 6.14 0.80
N GLY A 178 8.99 6.58 1.13
CA GLY A 178 7.99 5.74 1.78
C GLY A 178 7.62 4.53 0.94
N ILE A 179 7.55 4.67 -0.39
CA ILE A 179 7.36 3.55 -1.33
C ILE A 179 8.34 2.40 -1.04
N SER A 180 9.65 2.69 -1.04
CA SER A 180 10.68 1.67 -0.79
C SER A 180 10.59 1.05 0.61
N LEU A 181 10.21 1.87 1.59
CA LEU A 181 10.03 1.44 2.97
C LEU A 181 8.86 0.47 3.12
N PHE A 182 7.71 0.76 2.49
CA PHE A 182 6.52 -0.08 2.56
C PHE A 182 6.71 -1.41 1.83
N ILE A 183 7.38 -1.42 0.68
CA ILE A 183 7.76 -2.66 -0.01
C ILE A 183 8.67 -3.50 0.89
N ALA A 184 9.76 -2.90 1.41
CA ALA A 184 10.70 -3.61 2.27
C ALA A 184 10.01 -4.14 3.54
N ALA A 185 9.10 -3.38 4.14
CA ALA A 185 8.34 -3.80 5.30
C ALA A 185 7.40 -4.97 4.99
N GLY A 186 6.68 -4.93 3.86
CA GLY A 186 5.78 -6.01 3.42
C GLY A 186 6.54 -7.30 3.12
N VAL A 187 7.63 -7.22 2.35
CA VAL A 187 8.50 -8.37 2.05
C VAL A 187 9.10 -8.95 3.33
N SER A 188 9.64 -8.09 4.20
CA SER A 188 10.27 -8.52 5.46
C SER A 188 9.26 -9.19 6.40
N LYS A 189 8.04 -8.63 6.50
CA LYS A 189 6.93 -9.22 7.26
C LYS A 189 6.59 -10.62 6.71
N SER A 190 6.43 -10.75 5.40
CA SER A 190 6.09 -12.02 4.76
C SER A 190 7.16 -13.08 4.99
N ILE A 191 8.45 -12.74 4.81
CA ILE A 191 9.58 -13.64 5.11
C ILE A 191 9.56 -14.05 6.58
N PHE A 192 9.38 -13.10 7.50
CA PHE A 192 9.37 -13.38 8.93
C PHE A 192 8.22 -14.33 9.32
N ILE A 193 7.01 -14.10 8.81
CA ILE A 193 5.86 -14.96 9.07
C ILE A 193 6.08 -16.35 8.46
N ARG A 194 6.53 -16.44 7.21
CA ARG A 194 6.79 -17.73 6.53
C ARG A 194 7.92 -18.52 7.17
N ALA A 195 8.90 -17.86 7.80
CA ALA A 195 9.99 -18.53 8.49
C ALA A 195 9.60 -19.01 9.90
N PHE A 196 8.93 -18.16 10.69
CA PHE A 196 8.78 -18.34 12.13
C PHE A 196 7.35 -18.63 12.61
N SER A 197 6.34 -18.67 11.73
CA SER A 197 4.95 -18.92 12.16
C SER A 197 4.80 -20.28 12.87
N PRO A 198 4.41 -20.30 14.16
CA PRO A 198 4.20 -21.55 14.89
C PRO A 198 2.81 -22.16 14.64
N LEU A 199 1.96 -21.49 13.86
CA LEU A 199 0.57 -21.90 13.63
C LEU A 199 0.51 -23.13 12.73
N ALA A 200 -0.41 -24.05 13.04
CA ALA A 200 -0.64 -25.24 12.23
C ALA A 200 -1.07 -24.89 10.80
N SER A 201 -0.56 -25.63 9.81
CA SER A 201 -0.94 -25.44 8.42
C SER A 201 -2.40 -25.82 8.20
N PRO A 202 -3.18 -25.03 7.43
CA PRO A 202 -4.55 -25.40 7.04
C PRO A 202 -4.64 -26.71 6.24
N THR A 203 -3.57 -27.09 5.55
CA THR A 203 -3.50 -28.32 4.73
C THR A 203 -2.97 -29.53 5.50
N ASN A 204 -2.24 -29.30 6.59
CA ASN A 204 -1.77 -30.35 7.49
C ASN A 204 -1.73 -29.83 8.94
N PRO A 205 -2.78 -30.09 9.74
CA PRO A 205 -2.88 -29.61 11.11
C PRO A 205 -1.76 -30.07 12.04
N ASN A 206 -0.99 -31.09 11.65
CA ASN A 206 0.06 -31.68 12.45
C ASN A 206 1.43 -31.00 12.27
N ILE A 207 1.56 -30.05 11.33
CA ILE A 207 2.82 -29.38 11.00
C ILE A 207 2.62 -27.87 11.03
N ALA A 208 3.55 -27.17 11.66
CA ALA A 208 3.58 -25.71 11.67
C ALA A 208 3.78 -25.15 10.25
N THR A 209 3.18 -23.99 10.00
CA THR A 209 3.24 -23.28 8.70
C THR A 209 4.61 -22.65 8.46
N GLY A 210 5.31 -22.29 9.54
CA GLY A 210 6.65 -21.70 9.47
C GLY A 210 7.71 -22.75 9.17
N ALA A 211 8.61 -22.46 8.23
CA ALA A 211 9.67 -23.38 7.82
C ALA A 211 10.55 -23.84 8.98
N ILE A 212 10.87 -22.96 9.94
CA ILE A 212 11.74 -23.30 11.07
C ILE A 212 11.00 -24.20 12.09
N PRO A 213 9.81 -23.84 12.60
CA PRO A 213 9.03 -24.75 13.45
C PRO A 213 8.68 -26.09 12.78
N ALA A 214 8.34 -26.08 11.47
CA ALA A 214 8.05 -27.28 10.70
C ALA A 214 9.26 -28.22 10.68
N LEU A 215 10.45 -27.70 10.39
CA LEU A 215 11.69 -28.48 10.37
C LEU A 215 11.95 -29.16 11.73
N PHE A 216 11.81 -28.43 12.84
CA PHE A 216 12.02 -29.02 14.17
C PHE A 216 10.95 -30.06 14.53
N GLN A 217 9.70 -29.85 14.13
CA GLN A 217 8.60 -30.82 14.34
C GLN A 217 8.81 -32.09 13.50
N SER A 218 9.12 -31.95 12.21
CA SER A 218 9.38 -33.09 11.32
C SER A 218 10.61 -33.89 11.75
N LEU A 219 11.67 -33.21 12.22
CA LEU A 219 12.85 -33.87 12.81
C LEU A 219 12.52 -34.62 14.10
N ALA A 220 11.64 -34.07 14.96
CA ALA A 220 11.23 -34.72 16.20
C ALA A 220 10.32 -35.94 15.97
N ILE A 221 9.51 -35.93 14.91
CA ILE A 221 8.58 -37.00 14.55
C ILE A 221 9.25 -38.08 13.66
N GLY A 222 10.42 -37.78 13.09
CA GLY A 222 11.17 -38.71 12.22
C GLY A 222 10.58 -38.86 10.81
N ASP A 223 9.70 -37.94 10.40
CA ASP A 223 9.07 -37.94 9.09
C ASP A 223 9.95 -37.24 8.06
N LYS A 224 10.48 -38.01 7.11
CA LYS A 224 11.44 -37.55 6.08
C LYS A 224 10.77 -36.87 4.88
N ILE A 225 9.45 -36.99 4.74
CA ILE A 225 8.74 -36.54 3.52
C ILE A 225 8.29 -35.08 3.65
N THR A 226 8.05 -34.59 4.88
CA THR A 226 7.44 -33.27 5.12
C THR A 226 8.43 -32.21 5.62
N ALA A 227 9.73 -32.52 5.59
CA ALA A 227 10.81 -31.69 6.12
C ALA A 227 11.46 -30.73 5.08
N GLY A 228 10.87 -30.61 3.88
CA GLY A 228 11.40 -29.80 2.77
C GLY A 228 10.44 -28.70 2.33
#